data_AF-A0A1F4DHC5-F1
#
_entry.id   AF-A0A1F4DHC5-F1
#
_cell.length_a   1.000
_cell.length_b   1.000
_cell.length_c   1.000
_cell.angle_alpha   90.00
_cell.angle_beta   90.00
_cell.angle_gamma   90.00
#
_symmetry.space_group_name_H-M   'P 1'
#
loop_
_entity.id
_entity.type
_entity.pdbx_description
1 polymer ?
#
loop_
_entity_poly.entity_id
_entity_poly.type
_entity_poly.pdbx_seq_one_letter_code
_entity_poly.pdbx_strand_id
1 'polypeptide(L)' 'MMPNTLSELLKLSPRERAELAMALWDSLDEAQREAEIVLTPEQTAELDRRLAEHLADPHTAIPWDEVRQKLTSGA' A
#
# COMPACT_ATOMS: atom_id res chain seq x y z
N MET A 1 25.74 1.38 9.39
CA MET A 1 26.17 2.32 8.34
C MET A 1 25.13 2.23 7.24
N MET A 2 24.36 3.29 6.97
CA MET A 2 23.45 3.25 5.82
C MET A 2 24.31 3.02 4.57
N PRO A 3 23.95 2.10 3.67
CA PRO A 3 24.70 1.93 2.44
C PRO A 3 24.74 3.28 1.72
N ASN A 4 25.90 3.64 1.15
CA ASN A 4 26.13 4.94 0.52
C ASN A 4 25.03 5.30 -0.51
N THR A 5 24.41 4.28 -1.10
CA THR A 5 23.26 4.37 -2.00
C THR A 5 22.00 4.97 -1.36
N LEU A 6 21.61 4.58 -0.14
CA LEU A 6 20.39 5.11 0.49
C LEU A 6 20.51 6.60 0.80
N SER A 7 21.69 7.05 1.25
CA SER A 7 21.98 8.46 1.50
C SER A 7 21.83 9.32 0.23
N GLU A 8 22.25 8.80 -0.93
CA GLU A 8 22.05 9.50 -2.21
C GLU A 8 20.60 9.47 -2.67
N LEU A 9 19.88 8.35 -2.52
CA LEU A 9 18.46 8.25 -2.86
C LEU A 9 17.59 9.21 -2.05
N LEU A 10 17.95 9.48 -0.80
CA LEU A 10 17.22 10.44 0.04
C LEU A 10 17.38 11.90 -0.40
N LYS A 11 18.38 12.23 -1.23
CA LYS A 11 18.57 13.58 -1.81
C LYS A 11 17.65 13.86 -2.99
N LEU A 12 17.05 12.83 -3.59
CA LEU A 12 16.06 12.98 -4.65
C LEU A 12 14.84 13.77 -4.15
N SER A 13 14.15 14.45 -5.07
CA SER A 13 12.89 15.12 -4.76
C SER A 13 11.84 14.10 -4.29
N PRO A 14 10.83 14.52 -3.50
CA PRO A 14 9.76 13.62 -3.06
C PRO A 14 9.09 12.87 -4.22
N ARG A 15 8.93 13.53 -5.37
CA ARG A 15 8.38 12.94 -6.60
C ARG A 15 9.27 11.82 -7.14
N GLU A 16 10.56 12.10 -7.34
CA GLU A 16 11.51 11.11 -7.86
C GLU A 16 11.63 9.91 -6.91
N ARG A 17 11.56 10.13 -5.59
CA ARG A 17 11.54 9.03 -4.61
C ARG A 17 10.29 8.18 -4.74
N ALA A 18 9.12 8.78 -4.93
CA ALA A 18 7.88 8.04 -5.13
C ALA A 18 7.89 7.25 -6.45
N GLU A 19 8.36 7.86 -7.54
CA GLU A 19 8.52 7.20 -8.84
C GLU A 19 9.51 6.03 -8.76
N LEU A 20 10.65 6.20 -8.07
CA LEU A 20 11.61 5.13 -7.85
C LEU A 20 11.05 4.02 -6.96
N ALA A 21 10.34 4.36 -5.88
CA ALA A 21 9.71 3.37 -5.01
C ALA A 21 8.72 2.50 -5.79
N MET A 22 7.91 3.10 -6.67
CA MET A 22 7.01 2.37 -7.56
C MET A 22 7.77 1.53 -8.58
N ALA A 23 8.83 2.05 -9.20
CA ALA A 23 9.63 1.28 -10.15
C ALA A 23 10.29 0.06 -9.50
N LEU A 24 10.78 0.19 -8.26
CA LEU A 24 11.32 -0.93 -7.49
C LEU A 24 10.22 -1.94 -7.15
N TRP A 25 9.04 -1.48 -6.73
CA TRP A 25 7.89 -2.32 -6.45
C TRP A 25 7.41 -3.11 -7.68
N ASP A 26 7.31 -2.44 -8.82
CA ASP A 26 6.87 -3.03 -10.09
C ASP A 26 7.90 -4.01 -10.67
N SER A 27 9.18 -3.89 -10.27
CA SER A 27 10.25 -4.80 -10.71
C SER A 27 10.21 -6.19 -10.08
N LEU A 28 9.47 -6.37 -8.99
CA LEU A 28 9.27 -7.65 -8.32
C LEU A 28 8.28 -8.51 -9.09
N ASP A 29 8.51 -9.81 -9.17
CA ASP A 29 7.50 -10.77 -9.61
C ASP A 29 6.46 -11.06 -8.51
N GLU A 30 5.38 -11.75 -8.85
CA GLU A 30 4.28 -12.03 -7.91
C GLU A 30 4.76 -12.82 -6.68
N ALA A 31 5.60 -13.84 -6.90
CA ALA A 31 6.11 -14.67 -5.82
C ALA A 31 7.01 -13.86 -4.86
N GLN A 32 7.81 -12.94 -5.39
CA GLN A 32 8.63 -12.02 -4.59
C GLN A 32 7.78 -11.05 -3.77
N ARG A 33 6.69 -10.52 -4.34
CA ARG A 33 5.78 -9.62 -3.59
C ARG A 33 5.03 -10.37 -2.49
N GLU A 34 4.53 -11.56 -2.79
CA GLU A 34 3.82 -12.41 -1.83
C GLU A 34 4.73 -12.85 -0.67
N ALA A 35 6.00 -13.17 -0.96
CA ALA A 35 6.95 -13.59 0.07
C ALA A 35 7.27 -12.49 1.09
N GLU A 36 7.21 -11.22 0.69
CA GLU A 36 7.52 -10.08 1.56
C GLU A 36 6.31 -9.60 2.37
N ILE A 37 5.08 -9.89 1.92
CA ILE A 37 3.84 -9.51 2.62
C ILE A 37 3.19 -10.74 3.26
N VAL A 38 3.82 -11.25 4.32
CA VAL A 38 3.22 -12.31 5.15
C VAL A 38 2.35 -11.67 6.22
N LEU A 39 1.03 -11.88 6.12
CA LEU A 39 0.08 -11.43 7.13
C LEU A 39 0.20 -12.30 8.40
N THR A 40 0.08 -11.67 9.57
CA THR A 40 -0.07 -12.43 10.82
C THR A 40 -1.45 -13.09 10.87
N PRO A 41 -1.63 -14.17 11.65
CA PRO A 41 -2.94 -14.79 11.82
C PRO A 41 -4.04 -13.79 12.24
N GLU A 42 -3.70 -12.82 13.10
CA GLU A 42 -4.61 -11.78 13.58
C GLU A 42 -5.00 -10.81 12.46
N GLN A 43 -4.06 -10.45 11.58
CA GLN A 43 -4.33 -9.60 10.43
C GLN A 43 -5.25 -10.31 9.42
N THR A 44 -4.98 -11.57 9.13
CA THR A 44 -5.84 -12.40 8.27
C THR A 44 -7.26 -12.49 8.84
N ALA A 45 -7.37 -12.78 10.13
CA ALA A 45 -8.68 -12.86 10.80
C ALA A 45 -9.45 -11.53 10.76
N GLU A 46 -8.77 -10.39 10.89
CA GLU A 46 -9.42 -9.07 10.78
C GLU A 46 -9.87 -8.77 9.34
N LEU A 47 -9.09 -9.16 8.33
CA LEU A 47 -9.50 -9.02 6.93
C LEU A 47 -10.74 -9.88 6.64
N ASP A 48 -10.75 -11.13 7.09
CA ASP A 48 -11.90 -12.03 6.94
C ASP A 48 -13.15 -11.47 7.63
N ARG A 49 -12.99 -10.94 8.84
CA ARG A 49 -14.08 -10.31 9.59
C ARG A 49 -14.66 -9.10 8.85
N ARG A 50 -13.81 -8.21 8.34
CA ARG A 50 -14.23 -7.01 7.58
C ARG A 50 -14.89 -7.37 6.26
N LEU A 51 -14.38 -8.40 5.57
CA LEU A 51 -14.97 -8.87 4.33
C LEU A 51 -16.36 -9.45 4.58
N ALA A 52 -16.53 -10.28 5.61
CA ALA A 52 -17.82 -10.84 5.99
C ALA A 52 -18.84 -9.75 6.39
N GLU A 53 -18.40 -8.74 7.16
CA GLU A 53 -19.22 -7.58 7.52
C GLU A 53 -19.67 -6.79 6.29
N HIS A 54 -18.75 -6.52 5.34
CA HIS A 54 -19.08 -5.83 4.10
C HIS A 54 -20.02 -6.63 3.19
N LEU A 55 -19.86 -7.95 3.11
CA LEU A 55 -20.77 -8.81 2.34
C LEU A 55 -22.17 -8.86 2.94
N ALA A 56 -22.28 -8.79 4.28
CA ALA A 56 -23.56 -8.74 4.97
C ALA A 56 -24.24 -7.36 4.87
N ASP A 57 -23.45 -6.29 4.95
CA ASP A 57 -23.91 -4.91 4.80
C ASP A 57 -22.87 -4.07 4.01
N PRO A 58 -23.07 -3.90 2.69
CA PRO A 58 -22.14 -3.12 1.86
C PRO A 58 -21.98 -1.66 2.27
N HIS A 59 -22.95 -1.09 3.00
CA HIS A 59 -22.91 0.31 3.44
C HIS A 59 -21.89 0.57 4.55
N THR A 60 -21.31 -0.48 5.15
CA THR A 60 -20.22 -0.38 6.13
C THR A 60 -18.90 0.11 5.51
N ALA A 61 -18.75 0.03 4.19
CA ALA A 61 -17.57 0.50 3.47
C ALA A 61 -17.78 1.89 2.86
N ILE A 62 -16.67 2.62 2.71
CA ILE A 62 -16.65 3.91 1.99
C ILE A 62 -16.51 3.63 0.49
N PRO A 63 -17.40 4.13 -0.38
CA PRO A 63 -17.27 3.98 -1.81
C PRO A 63 -15.93 4.52 -2.35
N TRP A 64 -15.34 3.83 -3.31
CA TRP A 64 -14.04 4.23 -3.88
C TRP A 64 -14.05 5.66 -4.44
N ASP A 65 -15.15 6.08 -5.07
CA ASP A 65 -15.26 7.45 -5.60
C ASP A 65 -15.16 8.51 -4.49
N GLU A 66 -15.70 8.24 -3.31
CA GLU A 66 -15.61 9.14 -2.15
C GLU A 66 -14.19 9.15 -1.56
N VAL A 67 -13.53 7.99 -1.50
CA VAL A 67 -12.11 7.89 -1.09
C VAL A 67 -11.22 8.66 -2.08
N ARG A 68 -11.40 8.43 -3.38
CA ARG A 68 -10.66 9.11 -4.44
C ARG A 68 -10.87 10.62 -4.36
N GLN A 69 -12.11 11.07 -4.16
CA GLN A 69 -12.41 12.49 -4.01
C GLN A 69 -11.62 13.09 -2.84
N LYS A 70 -11.60 12.45 -1.68
CA LYS A 70 -10.82 12.91 -0.50
C LYS A 70 -9.32 13.00 -0.80
N LEU A 71 -8.77 12.04 -1.54
CA LEU A 71 -7.34 12.02 -1.89
C LEU A 71 -6.96 13.08 -2.92
N THR A 72 -7.85 13.43 -3.85
CA THR A 72 -7.56 14.40 -4.93
C THR A 72 -7.95 15.83 -4.59
N SER A 73 -8.84 16.04 -3.63
CA SER A 73 -9.35 17.38 -3.27
C SER A 73 -8.40 18.21 -2.40
N GLY A 74 -7.22 17.69 -2.06
CA GLY A 74 -6.15 18.46 -1.42
C GLY A 74 -6.63 19.22 -0.17
N ALA A 75 -7.02 18.48 0.86
CA ALA A 75 -7.21 19.02 2.21
C ALA A 75 -5.91 18.92 3.01
#